data_AF-A0A240UJQ6-F1
#
_entry.id   AF-A0A240UJQ6-F1
#
_cell.length_a   1.000
_cell.length_b   1.000
_cell.length_c   1.000
_cell.angle_alpha   90.00
_cell.angle_beta   90.00
_cell.angle_gamma   90.00
#
_symmetry.space_group_name_H-M   'P 1'
#
loop_
_entity.id
_entity.type
_entity.pdbx_description
1 polymer ?
#
loop_
_entity_poly.entity_id
_entity_poly.type
_entity_poly.pdbx_seq_one_letter_code
_entity_poly.pdbx_strand_id
1 'polypeptide(L)'
;MKTQEIQPGRTYHDGKQGVREVLCVEGDHVRYRLLAAKVERQFDALGGEKSLLGAETSMTLSAFAAWAKVGYDAQEAALILLALKAATIKLSPGEAAFLESVWAEALGTPVMEGTLVSYDHTEGRAMSGLEKKGLLRRVGEGEVCLLALGAARIRQPAESNLARARGFKP
;
A
#
# COMPACT_ATOMS: atom_id res chain seq x y z
N MET A 1 -2.19 -8.30 -19.71
CA MET A 1 -1.20 -7.46 -20.40
C MET A 1 -0.62 -8.24 -21.57
N LYS A 2 -0.06 -7.60 -22.60
CA LYS A 2 0.68 -8.29 -23.67
C LYS A 2 2.12 -8.52 -23.23
N THR A 3 2.74 -9.60 -23.69
CA THR A 3 4.13 -9.95 -23.36
C THR A 3 5.13 -8.86 -23.77
N GLN A 4 4.85 -8.17 -24.88
CA GLN A 4 5.66 -7.07 -25.42
C GLN A 4 5.67 -5.81 -24.54
N GLU A 5 4.70 -5.68 -23.62
CA GLU A 5 4.58 -4.54 -22.70
C GLU A 5 5.39 -4.75 -21.40
N ILE A 6 5.97 -5.93 -21.21
CA ILE A 6 6.77 -6.28 -20.03
C ILE A 6 8.21 -5.83 -20.26
N GLN A 7 8.68 -4.91 -19.43
CA GLN A 7 9.99 -4.27 -19.57
C GLN A 7 10.80 -4.38 -18.28
N PRO A 8 12.12 -4.65 -18.36
CA PRO A 8 13.02 -4.53 -17.22
C PRO A 8 12.98 -3.15 -16.57
N GLY A 9 13.13 -3.11 -15.24
CA GLY A 9 13.09 -1.89 -14.43
C GLY A 9 11.68 -1.35 -14.17
N ARG A 10 10.63 -1.96 -14.73
CA ARG A 10 9.24 -1.59 -14.45
C ARG A 10 8.63 -2.47 -13.36
N THR A 11 7.67 -1.89 -12.66
CA THR A 11 6.88 -2.60 -11.64
C THR A 11 5.49 -2.86 -12.16
N TYR A 12 4.96 -4.06 -11.90
CA TYR A 12 3.64 -4.48 -12.34
C TYR A 12 2.78 -4.88 -11.16
N HIS A 13 1.48 -4.61 -11.30
CA HIS A 13 0.46 -4.91 -10.29
C HIS A 13 -0.64 -5.82 -10.86
N ASP A 14 -1.15 -6.71 -10.01
CA ASP A 14 -2.18 -7.69 -10.39
C ASP A 14 -3.62 -7.16 -10.27
N GLY A 15 -3.79 -5.90 -9.87
CA GLY A 15 -5.09 -5.28 -9.60
C GLY A 15 -5.62 -5.59 -8.19
N LYS A 16 -4.85 -6.28 -7.34
CA LYS A 16 -5.24 -6.66 -5.98
C LYS A 16 -4.17 -6.27 -4.95
N GLN A 17 -3.23 -7.17 -4.67
CA GLN A 17 -2.19 -6.99 -3.63
C GLN A 17 -0.80 -7.38 -4.14
N GLY A 18 -0.72 -7.98 -5.34
CA GLY A 18 0.52 -8.47 -5.90
C GLY A 18 1.26 -7.37 -6.64
N VAL A 19 2.47 -7.04 -6.19
CA VAL A 19 3.39 -6.11 -6.86
C VAL A 19 4.71 -6.83 -7.16
N ARG A 20 5.18 -6.74 -8.39
CA ARG A 20 6.44 -7.36 -8.84
C ARG A 20 7.24 -6.40 -9.69
N GLU A 21 8.52 -6.25 -9.40
CA GLU A 21 9.48 -5.53 -10.23
C GLU A 21 10.16 -6.49 -11.19
N VAL A 22 10.20 -6.16 -12.48
CA VAL A 22 10.91 -6.97 -13.47
C VAL A 22 12.39 -6.59 -13.47
N LEU A 23 13.25 -7.56 -13.20
CA LEU A 23 14.69 -7.37 -13.17
C LEU A 23 15.32 -7.59 -14.56
N CYS A 24 14.92 -8.67 -15.23
CA CYS A 24 15.32 -8.94 -16.61
C CYS A 24 14.29 -9.82 -17.33
N VAL A 25 14.35 -9.80 -18.66
CA VAL A 25 13.62 -10.70 -19.55
C VAL A 25 14.65 -11.46 -20.37
N GLU A 26 14.70 -12.78 -20.20
CA GLU A 26 15.65 -13.68 -20.84
C GLU A 26 14.86 -14.72 -21.66
N GLY A 27 14.83 -14.54 -22.98
CA GLY A 27 14.04 -15.39 -23.88
C GLY A 27 12.55 -15.33 -23.56
N ASP A 28 11.97 -16.47 -23.18
CA ASP A 28 10.56 -16.62 -22.79
C ASP A 28 10.34 -16.52 -21.27
N HIS A 29 11.36 -16.15 -20.49
CA HIS A 29 11.30 -16.04 -19.04
C HIS A 29 11.50 -14.60 -18.54
N VAL A 30 10.87 -14.31 -17.41
CA VAL A 30 10.98 -13.04 -16.70
C VAL A 30 11.53 -13.33 -15.31
N ARG A 31 12.65 -12.72 -14.96
CA ARG A 31 13.13 -12.66 -13.58
C ARG A 31 12.56 -11.43 -12.91
N TYR A 32 11.95 -11.60 -11.75
CA TYR A 32 11.28 -10.52 -11.04
C TYR A 32 11.55 -10.60 -9.54
N ARG A 33 11.41 -9.45 -8.87
CA ARG A 33 11.43 -9.30 -7.42
C ARG A 33 10.01 -9.13 -6.91
N LEU A 34 9.64 -9.87 -5.87
CA LEU A 34 8.34 -9.73 -5.22
C LEU A 34 8.35 -8.53 -4.26
N LEU A 35 7.54 -7.51 -4.53
CA LEU A 35 7.50 -6.30 -3.70
C LEU A 35 6.28 -6.27 -2.77
N ALA A 36 5.17 -6.90 -3.17
CA ALA A 36 4.00 -7.13 -2.33
C ALA A 36 3.27 -8.39 -2.80
N ALA A 37 2.61 -9.10 -1.89
CA ALA A 37 1.79 -10.26 -2.24
C ALA A 37 0.71 -10.52 -1.19
N LYS A 38 -0.33 -11.26 -1.58
CA LYS A 38 -1.33 -11.76 -0.62
C LYS A 38 -0.71 -12.70 0.43
N VAL A 39 0.31 -13.46 0.03
CA VAL A 39 1.07 -14.36 0.90
C VAL A 39 2.52 -13.92 0.86
N GLU A 40 2.98 -13.34 1.96
CA GLU A 40 4.32 -12.75 2.08
C GLU A 40 5.28 -13.61 2.90
N ARG A 41 4.79 -14.75 3.38
CA ARG A 41 5.47 -15.64 4.33
C ARG A 41 5.40 -17.06 3.82
N GLN A 42 6.53 -17.76 3.91
CA GLN A 42 6.61 -19.20 3.66
C GLN A 42 7.28 -19.85 4.87
N PHE A 43 6.70 -20.95 5.34
CA PHE A 43 7.31 -21.78 6.37
C PHE A 43 8.12 -22.87 5.70
N ASP A 44 9.36 -23.09 6.16
CA ASP A 44 10.14 -24.24 5.74
C ASP A 44 9.67 -25.52 6.46
N ALA A 45 10.24 -26.67 6.06
CA ALA A 45 9.88 -27.97 6.63
C ALA A 45 10.20 -28.10 8.14
N LEU A 46 11.01 -27.18 8.69
CA LEU A 46 11.39 -27.13 10.11
C LEU A 46 10.55 -26.09 10.88
N GLY A 47 9.59 -25.43 10.23
CA GLY A 47 8.74 -24.40 10.81
C GLY A 47 9.38 -23.00 10.85
N GLY A 48 10.53 -22.80 10.21
CA GLY A 48 11.17 -21.50 10.07
C GLY A 48 10.40 -20.60 9.11
N GLU A 49 10.00 -19.41 9.58
CA GLU A 49 9.31 -18.41 8.76
C GLU A 49 10.31 -17.62 7.91
N LYS A 50 10.09 -17.57 6.60
CA LYS A 50 10.84 -16.74 5.66
C LYS A 50 9.92 -15.77 4.95
N SER A 51 10.33 -14.51 4.88
CA SER A 51 9.64 -13.52 4.06
C SER A 51 9.93 -13.78 2.58
N LEU A 52 8.88 -13.73 1.76
CA LEU A 52 8.98 -13.76 0.31
C LEU A 52 9.18 -12.36 -0.28
N LEU A 53 8.99 -11.29 0.51
CA LEU A 53 9.21 -9.94 0.03
C LEU A 53 10.71 -9.69 -0.22
N GLY A 54 11.02 -9.10 -1.35
CA GLY A 54 12.39 -8.93 -1.84
C GLY A 54 12.97 -10.19 -2.48
N ALA A 55 12.29 -11.34 -2.41
CA ALA A 55 12.77 -12.56 -3.06
C ALA A 55 12.74 -12.40 -4.59
N GLU A 56 13.83 -12.85 -5.20
CA GLU A 56 13.96 -12.92 -6.65
C GLU A 56 13.55 -14.31 -7.13
N THR A 57 12.72 -14.34 -8.17
CA THR A 57 12.19 -15.58 -8.73
C THR A 57 11.93 -15.37 -10.22
N SER A 58 11.54 -16.42 -10.93
CA SER A 58 11.34 -16.40 -12.36
C SER A 58 10.08 -17.16 -12.76
N MET A 59 9.44 -16.69 -13.84
CA MET A 59 8.36 -17.42 -14.50
C MET A 59 8.37 -17.15 -16.00
N THR A 60 7.53 -17.87 -16.74
CA THR A 60 7.36 -17.60 -18.17
C THR A 60 6.76 -16.21 -18.40
N LEU A 61 7.19 -15.55 -19.46
CA LEU A 61 6.73 -14.22 -19.86
C LEU A 61 5.22 -14.20 -20.13
N SER A 62 4.67 -15.28 -20.67
CA SER A 62 3.23 -15.44 -20.86
C SER A 62 2.46 -15.51 -19.54
N ALA A 63 2.96 -16.25 -18.55
CA ALA A 63 2.37 -16.31 -17.22
C ALA A 63 2.44 -14.95 -16.51
N PHE A 64 3.58 -14.26 -16.62
CA PHE A 64 3.74 -12.93 -16.05
C PHE A 64 2.77 -11.92 -16.69
N ALA A 65 2.64 -11.91 -18.01
CA ALA A 65 1.75 -11.02 -18.73
C ALA A 65 0.26 -11.29 -18.47
N ALA A 66 -0.11 -12.55 -18.20
CA ALA A 66 -1.46 -12.92 -17.80
C ALA A 66 -1.81 -12.42 -16.38
N TRP A 67 -0.84 -12.51 -15.47
CA TRP A 67 -0.93 -12.00 -14.10
C TRP A 67 -0.99 -10.47 -14.05
N ALA A 68 -0.09 -9.78 -14.78
CA ALA A 68 0.02 -8.33 -14.77
C ALA A 68 -1.21 -7.63 -15.38
N LYS A 69 -1.72 -6.62 -14.67
CA LYS A 69 -2.85 -5.78 -15.12
C LYS A 69 -2.41 -4.36 -15.44
N VAL A 70 -1.54 -3.79 -14.61
CA VAL A 70 -1.04 -2.41 -14.76
C VAL A 70 0.46 -2.40 -14.56
N GLY A 71 1.17 -1.57 -15.33
CA GLY A 71 2.60 -1.31 -15.19
C GLY A 71 2.82 0.13 -14.71
N TYR A 72 3.78 0.28 -13.82
CA TYR A 72 4.14 1.52 -13.14
C TYR A 72 5.63 1.82 -13.34
N ASP A 73 5.99 3.10 -13.31
CA ASP A 73 7.38 3.48 -13.06
C ASP A 73 7.76 3.33 -11.58
N ALA A 74 9.01 3.63 -11.23
CA ALA A 74 9.51 3.47 -9.87
C ALA A 74 8.81 4.40 -8.84
N GLN A 75 8.43 5.61 -9.26
CA GLN A 75 7.80 6.59 -8.37
C GLN A 75 6.34 6.22 -8.10
N GLU A 76 5.60 5.86 -9.14
CA GLU A 76 4.24 5.35 -9.05
C GLU A 76 4.18 4.06 -8.23
N ALA A 77 5.13 3.15 -8.46
CA ALA A 77 5.24 1.90 -7.70
C ALA A 77 5.46 2.15 -6.21
N ALA A 78 6.29 3.13 -5.84
CA ALA A 78 6.50 3.51 -4.45
C ALA A 78 5.20 3.99 -3.79
N LEU A 79 4.37 4.76 -4.50
CA LEU A 79 3.06 5.20 -4.01
C LEU A 79 2.09 4.03 -3.81
N ILE A 80 2.04 3.08 -4.76
CA ILE A 80 1.21 1.88 -4.64
C ILE A 80 1.65 1.01 -3.47
N LEU A 81 2.96 0.78 -3.29
CA LEU A 81 3.49 0.02 -2.17
C LEU A 81 3.21 0.69 -0.82
N LEU A 82 3.36 2.02 -0.76
CA LEU A 82 3.02 2.79 0.43
C LEU A 82 1.53 2.64 0.78
N ALA A 83 0.65 2.71 -0.22
CA ALA A 83 -0.78 2.52 -0.05
C ALA A 83 -1.10 1.08 0.43
N LEU A 84 -0.56 0.05 -0.22
CA LEU A 84 -0.75 -1.34 0.20
C LEU A 84 -0.27 -1.57 1.64
N LYS A 85 0.90 -1.03 2.00
CA LYS A 85 1.42 -1.10 3.36
C LYS A 85 0.49 -0.40 4.35
N ALA A 86 0.02 0.80 4.03
CA ALA A 86 -0.94 1.52 4.88
C ALA A 86 -2.24 0.72 5.09
N ALA A 87 -2.76 0.04 4.07
CA ALA A 87 -3.98 -0.76 4.15
C ALA A 87 -3.89 -1.91 5.18
N THR A 88 -2.69 -2.46 5.39
CA THR A 88 -2.48 -3.56 6.35
C THR A 88 -2.51 -3.11 7.82
N ILE A 89 -2.42 -1.80 8.07
CA ILE A 89 -2.38 -1.24 9.42
C ILE A 89 -3.77 -1.35 10.04
N LYS A 90 -3.89 -2.21 11.06
CA LYS A 90 -5.12 -2.36 11.83
C LYS A 90 -5.37 -1.13 12.67
N LEU A 91 -6.56 -0.56 12.55
CA LEU A 91 -7.03 0.58 13.33
C LEU A 91 -8.11 0.11 14.31
N SER A 92 -8.05 0.63 15.54
CA SER A 92 -9.15 0.61 16.48
C SER A 92 -10.26 1.57 16.01
N PRO A 93 -11.49 1.44 16.52
CA PRO A 93 -12.60 2.29 16.11
C PRO A 93 -12.31 3.79 16.24
N GLY A 94 -11.69 4.23 17.34
CA GLY A 94 -11.36 5.65 17.55
C GLY A 94 -10.28 6.17 16.61
N GLU A 95 -9.30 5.34 16.25
CA GLU A 95 -8.26 5.73 15.28
C GLU A 95 -8.82 5.82 13.86
N ALA A 96 -9.73 4.91 13.50
CA ALA A 96 -10.41 4.95 12.21
C ALA A 96 -11.32 6.19 12.10
N ALA A 97 -12.14 6.45 13.12
CA ALA A 97 -13.02 7.61 13.17
C ALA A 97 -12.25 8.94 13.04
N PHE A 98 -11.09 9.05 13.68
CA PHE A 98 -10.23 10.23 13.53
C PHE A 98 -9.70 10.38 12.09
N LEU A 99 -9.17 9.33 11.46
CA LEU A 99 -8.69 9.46 10.08
C LEU A 99 -9.82 9.76 9.09
N GLU A 100 -11.03 9.29 9.38
CA GLU A 100 -12.24 9.63 8.61
C GLU A 100 -12.67 11.09 8.80
N SER A 101 -12.56 11.66 10.01
CA SER A 101 -12.85 13.09 10.24
C SER A 101 -11.85 13.97 9.50
N VAL A 102 -10.56 13.63 9.52
CA VAL A 102 -9.52 14.34 8.75
C VAL A 102 -9.83 14.34 7.25
N TRP A 103 -10.29 13.21 6.71
CA TRP A 103 -10.70 13.15 5.31
C TRP A 103 -11.91 14.05 5.02
N ALA A 104 -12.91 14.03 5.90
CA ALA A 104 -14.12 14.83 5.75
C ALA A 104 -13.80 16.34 5.77
N GLU A 105 -12.89 16.77 6.65
CA GLU A 105 -12.43 18.17 6.74
C GLU A 105 -11.58 18.60 5.54
N ALA A 106 -10.89 17.67 4.88
CA ALA A 106 -10.12 17.97 3.69
C ALA A 106 -11.00 18.33 2.47
N LEU A 107 -12.33 18.14 2.55
CA LEU A 107 -13.32 18.50 1.53
C LEU A 107 -12.97 18.00 0.11
N GLY A 108 -12.41 16.79 0.03
CA GLY A 108 -11.99 16.18 -1.24
C GLY A 108 -10.60 16.60 -1.73
N THR A 109 -9.87 17.39 -0.94
CA THR A 109 -8.47 17.72 -1.20
C THR A 109 -7.57 16.57 -0.75
N PRO A 110 -6.56 16.16 -1.54
CA PRO A 110 -5.61 15.15 -1.10
C PRO A 110 -4.87 15.59 0.16
N VAL A 111 -5.01 14.79 1.22
CA VAL A 111 -4.21 14.91 2.44
C VAL A 111 -2.82 14.34 2.17
N MET A 112 -1.77 15.13 2.43
CA MET A 112 -0.39 14.78 2.11
C MET A 112 0.44 14.55 3.37
N GLU A 113 1.61 13.95 3.21
CA GLU A 113 2.61 13.97 4.27
C GLU A 113 2.95 15.41 4.65
N GLY A 114 3.16 15.65 5.94
CA GLY A 114 3.43 16.99 6.47
C GLY A 114 2.17 17.76 6.84
N THR A 115 0.97 17.34 6.40
CA THR A 115 -0.28 18.01 6.78
C THR A 115 -0.43 18.02 8.30
N LEU A 116 -0.68 19.22 8.84
CA LEU A 116 -0.96 19.43 10.24
C LEU A 116 -2.45 19.30 10.50
N VAL A 117 -2.78 18.60 11.58
CA VAL A 117 -4.15 18.29 11.99
C VAL A 117 -4.26 18.58 13.48
N SER A 118 -5.27 19.35 13.86
CA SER A 118 -5.60 19.61 15.25
C SER A 118 -6.39 18.44 15.84
N TYR A 119 -6.18 18.15 17.12
CA TYR A 119 -6.94 17.13 17.85
C TYR A 119 -7.25 17.63 19.26
N ASP A 120 -8.35 17.17 19.84
CA ASP A 120 -8.74 17.54 21.19
C ASP A 120 -8.30 16.52 22.26
N HIS A 121 -8.49 16.88 23.54
CA HIS A 121 -8.07 16.04 24.66
C HIS A 121 -8.78 14.67 24.72
N THR A 122 -9.95 14.52 24.10
CA THR A 122 -10.71 13.26 24.03
C THR A 122 -10.10 12.28 23.02
N GLU A 123 -9.38 12.79 22.03
CA GLU A 123 -8.73 12.01 20.96
C GLU A 123 -7.32 11.53 21.31
N GLY A 124 -6.80 11.94 22.48
CA GLY A 124 -5.42 11.66 22.90
C GLY A 124 -5.03 10.17 22.88
N ARG A 125 -5.98 9.26 23.16
CA ARG A 125 -5.77 7.80 23.06
C ARG A 125 -5.59 7.34 21.61
N ALA A 126 -6.42 7.83 20.70
CA ALA A 126 -6.31 7.52 19.27
C ALA A 126 -4.98 8.05 18.71
N MET A 127 -4.59 9.27 19.07
CA MET A 127 -3.31 9.85 18.64
C MET A 127 -2.12 9.00 19.05
N SER A 128 -2.12 8.50 20.30
CA SER A 128 -1.04 7.66 20.80
C SER A 128 -0.95 6.31 20.05
N GLY A 129 -2.08 5.76 19.63
CA GLY A 129 -2.12 4.54 18.84
C GLY A 129 -1.64 4.76 17.40
N LEU A 130 -2.10 5.84 16.76
CA LEU A 130 -1.70 6.23 15.40
C LEU A 130 -0.20 6.58 15.32
N GLU A 131 0.32 7.26 16.33
CA GLU A 131 1.74 7.61 16.46
C GLU A 131 2.61 6.34 16.56
N LYS A 132 2.24 5.39 17.43
CA LYS A 132 2.93 4.10 17.56
C LYS A 132 2.93 3.27 16.26
N LYS A 133 1.93 3.47 15.41
CA LYS A 133 1.80 2.80 14.11
C LYS A 133 2.48 3.57 12.98
N GLY A 134 3.07 4.74 13.26
CA GLY A 134 3.78 5.56 12.30
C GLY A 134 2.90 6.27 11.27
N LEU A 135 1.64 6.57 11.61
CA LEU A 135 0.72 7.30 10.72
C LEU A 135 0.83 8.82 10.92
N LEU A 136 1.24 9.24 12.12
CA LEU A 136 1.39 10.63 12.48
C LEU A 136 2.49 10.78 13.54
N ARG A 137 2.87 12.02 13.81
CA ARG A 137 3.73 12.40 14.94
C ARG A 137 3.14 13.63 15.64
N ARG A 138 3.30 13.73 16.95
CA ARG A 138 2.94 14.97 17.67
C ARG A 138 3.94 16.07 17.39
N VAL A 139 3.46 17.29 17.19
CA VAL A 139 4.32 18.47 16.94
C VAL A 139 4.10 19.60 17.94
N GLY A 140 2.99 19.57 18.69
CA GLY A 140 2.66 20.52 19.74
C GLY A 140 1.48 20.04 20.59
N GLU A 141 1.03 20.88 21.52
CA GLU A 141 -0.19 20.62 22.26
C GLU A 141 -1.40 20.72 21.32
N GLY A 142 -2.13 19.61 21.17
CA GLY A 142 -3.34 19.57 20.34
C GLY A 142 -3.07 19.54 18.84
N GLU A 143 -1.84 19.29 18.38
CA GLU A 143 -1.52 19.20 16.95
C GLU A 143 -0.64 17.99 16.60
N VAL A 144 -0.98 17.33 15.50
CA VAL A 144 -0.25 16.21 14.91
C VAL A 144 0.08 16.48 13.45
N CYS A 145 1.22 15.97 13.01
CA CYS A 145 1.67 16.00 11.64
C CYS A 145 1.53 14.61 11.02
N LEU A 146 0.83 14.51 9.89
CA LEU A 146 0.67 13.25 9.17
C LEU A 146 1.97 12.81 8.52
N LEU A 147 2.27 11.53 8.64
CA LEU A 147 3.38 10.87 7.96
C LEU A 147 2.91 10.24 6.65
N ALA A 148 3.83 9.84 5.78
CA ALA A 148 3.53 9.20 4.50
C ALA A 148 2.49 8.06 4.61
N LEU A 149 2.61 7.19 5.62
CA LEU A 149 1.65 6.10 5.85
C LEU A 149 0.26 6.60 6.26
N GLY A 150 0.18 7.67 7.06
CA GLY A 150 -1.10 8.26 7.47
C GLY A 150 -1.82 8.91 6.29
N ALA A 151 -1.10 9.72 5.51
CA ALA A 151 -1.63 10.32 4.28
C ALA A 151 -2.12 9.25 3.29
N ALA A 152 -1.31 8.20 3.07
CA ALA A 152 -1.71 7.08 2.22
C ALA A 152 -2.94 6.32 2.78
N ARG A 153 -3.03 6.16 4.11
CA ARG A 153 -4.18 5.51 4.76
C ARG A 153 -5.46 6.30 4.58
N ILE A 154 -5.41 7.63 4.66
CA ILE A 154 -6.55 8.55 4.47
C ILE A 154 -7.02 8.58 3.01
N ARG A 155 -6.11 8.43 2.05
CA ARG A 155 -6.45 8.43 0.61
C ARG A 155 -7.25 7.20 0.18
N GLN A 156 -7.02 6.05 0.83
CA GLN A 156 -7.66 4.78 0.48
C GLN A 156 -9.17 4.64 0.75
N PRO A 157 -9.77 5.17 1.83
CA PRO A 157 -11.22 5.09 2.03
C PRO A 157 -12.02 5.70 0.87
N ALA A 158 -11.48 6.70 0.17
CA ALA A 158 -12.13 7.29 -1.00
C ALA A 158 -12.24 6.32 -2.19
N GLU A 159 -11.17 5.58 -2.51
CA GLU A 159 -11.18 4.61 -3.62
C GLU A 159 -11.98 3.34 -3.28
N SER A 160 -11.96 2.90 -2.02
CA SER A 160 -12.74 1.73 -1.58
C SER A 160 -14.25 1.98 -1.57
N ASN A 161 -14.71 3.22 -1.32
CA ASN A 161 -16.13 3.57 -1.38
C ASN A 161 -16.61 3.78 -2.83
N LEU A 162 -15.74 4.24 -3.73
CA LEU A 162 -16.02 4.26 -5.17
C LEU A 162 -16.07 2.85 -5.79
N ALA A 163 -15.24 1.91 -5.32
CA ALA A 163 -15.30 0.50 -5.74
C ALA A 163 -16.57 -0.21 -5.24
N ARG A 164 -17.03 0.10 -4.01
CA ARG A 164 -18.31 -0.40 -3.48
C ARG A 164 -19.52 0.20 -4.20
N ALA A 165 -19.49 1.49 -4.55
CA ALA A 165 -20.53 2.13 -5.35
C ALA A 165 -20.61 1.58 -6.80
N ARG A 166 -19.54 0.97 -7.31
CA ARG A 166 -19.49 0.31 -8.64
C ARG A 166 -19.77 -1.19 -8.61
N GLY A 167 -20.24 -1.74 -7.49
CA GLY A 167 -20.77 -3.11 -7.45
C GLY A 167 -19.73 -4.23 -7.58
N PHE A 168 -18.45 -3.97 -7.31
CA PHE A 168 -17.44 -5.01 -7.31
C PHE A 168 -17.53 -5.83 -6.00
N LYS A 169 -18.12 -7.01 -6.06
CA LYS A 169 -18.09 -8.02 -4.99
C LYS A 169 -16.76 -8.82 -5.06
N PRO A 170 -16.22 -9.25 -3.90
CA PRO A 170 -14.93 -9.95 -3.81
C PRO A 170 -14.89 -11.26 -4.60
#